data_AF-A0A8S9WIL9-F1
#
_entry.id   AF-A0A8S9WIL9-F1
#
_cell.length_a   1.000
_cell.length_b   1.000
_cell.length_c   1.000
_cell.angle_alpha   90.00
_cell.angle_beta   90.00
_cell.angle_gamma   90.00
#
_symmetry.space_group_name_H-M   'P 1'
#
loop_
_entity.id
_entity.type
_entity.pdbx_description
1 polymer ?
#
loop_
_entity_poly.entity_id
_entity_poly.type
_entity_poly.pdbx_seq_one_letter_code
_entity_poly.pdbx_strand_id
1 'polypeptide(L)' 'MKKVEILSPVRGPESLRPAVENGADAVYFGVGKFNARRRAENFNFKELRNAVE' A
#
# COMPACT_ATOMS: atom_id res chain seq x y z
N MET A 1 -1.32 25.48 10.76
CA MET A 1 -2.08 24.23 10.53
C MET A 1 -1.10 23.12 10.19
N LYS A 2 -1.33 21.87 10.64
CA LYS A 2 -0.57 20.73 10.15
C LYS A 2 -0.92 20.45 8.69
N LYS A 3 0.07 20.05 7.89
CA LYS A 3 -0.13 19.59 6.51
C LYS A 3 -1.10 18.40 6.52
N VAL A 4 -2.05 18.37 5.58
CA VAL A 4 -2.92 17.20 5.36
C VAL A 4 -2.10 16.09 4.71
N GLU A 5 -2.23 14.87 5.22
CA GLU A 5 -1.59 13.68 4.65
C GLU A 5 -2.51 13.00 3.64
N ILE A 6 -2.00 12.70 2.45
CA ILE A 6 -2.69 11.93 1.42
C ILE A 6 -2.46 10.44 1.66
N LEU A 7 -3.53 9.72 2.01
CA LEU A 7 -3.53 8.26 2.18
C LEU A 7 -4.11 7.58 0.93
N SER A 8 -3.31 6.75 0.25
CA SER A 8 -3.74 6.03 -0.96
C SER A 8 -3.96 4.52 -0.74
N PRO A 9 -5.04 3.92 -1.29
CA PRO A 9 -5.21 2.47 -1.35
C PRO A 9 -4.25 1.83 -2.35
N VAL A 10 -3.40 0.92 -1.89
CA VAL A 10 -2.48 0.15 -2.74
C VAL A 10 -2.89 -1.31 -2.75
N ARG A 11 -3.10 -1.89 -3.93
CA ARG A 11 -3.57 -3.28 -4.08
C ARG A 11 -2.41 -4.27 -4.01
N GLY A 12 -1.41 -4.09 -4.87
CA GLY A 12 -0.16 -4.83 -4.89
C GLY A 12 1.03 -3.94 -5.28
N PRO A 13 2.21 -4.55 -5.47
CA PRO A 13 3.46 -3.85 -5.83
C PRO A 13 3.33 -2.92 -7.05
N GLU A 14 2.50 -3.30 -8.02
CA GLU A 14 2.23 -2.54 -9.25
C GLU A 14 1.62 -1.16 -8.99
N SER A 15 0.89 -1.01 -7.87
CA SER A 15 0.22 0.24 -7.50
C SER A 15 0.98 1.04 -6.44
N LEU A 16 1.99 0.45 -5.80
CA LEU A 16 2.75 1.10 -4.72
C LEU A 16 3.58 2.27 -5.24
N ARG A 17 4.44 2.00 -6.23
CA ARG A 17 5.35 2.99 -6.78
C ARG A 17 4.60 4.17 -7.42
N PRO A 18 3.56 3.96 -8.26
CA PRO A 18 2.75 5.06 -8.76
C PRO A 18 2.08 5.89 -7.67
N ALA A 19 1.60 5.28 -6.57
CA ALA A 19 0.98 6.04 -5.48
C ALA A 19 1.96 7.04 -4.85
N VAL A 20 3.20 6.60 -4.59
CA VAL A 20 4.25 7.46 -4.04
C VAL A 20 4.68 8.53 -5.05
N GLU A 21 4.94 8.14 -6.30
CA GLU A 21 5.37 9.08 -7.35
C GLU A 21 4.32 10.16 -7.65
N ASN A 22 3.03 9.90 -7.38
CA ASN A 22 1.94 10.86 -7.55
C ASN A 22 1.58 11.62 -6.26
N GLY A 23 2.40 11.52 -5.20
CA GLY A 23 2.29 12.38 -4.03
C GLY A 23 1.43 11.84 -2.88
N ALA A 24 1.21 10.54 -2.79
CA ALA A 24 0.70 9.94 -1.55
C ALA A 24 1.75 10.10 -0.43
N ASP A 25 1.34 10.69 0.71
CA ASP A 25 2.18 10.76 1.91
C ASP A 25 2.18 9.40 2.65
N ALA A 26 1.11 8.62 2.53
CA ALA A 26 0.96 7.31 3.13
C ALA A 26 0.17 6.34 2.23
N VAL A 27 0.34 5.04 2.46
CA VAL A 27 -0.40 3.99 1.75
C VAL A 27 -1.00 2.97 2.72
N TYR A 28 -2.13 2.39 2.37
CA TYR A 28 -2.68 1.22 3.05
C TYR A 28 -2.89 0.06 2.08
N PHE A 29 -2.53 -1.13 2.54
CA PHE A 29 -2.60 -2.38 1.77
C PHE A 29 -2.93 -3.54 2.71
N GLY A 30 -3.41 -4.64 2.15
CA GLY A 30 -3.59 -5.88 2.90
C GLY A 30 -2.41 -6.83 2.66
N VAL A 31 -2.12 -7.68 3.65
CA VAL A 31 -1.10 -8.72 3.57
C VAL A 31 -1.73 -10.08 3.87
N GLY A 32 -1.41 -11.09 3.06
CA GLY A 32 -1.88 -12.46 3.26
C GLY A 32 -3.41 -12.59 3.31
N LYS A 33 -3.92 -13.52 4.13
CA LYS A 33 -5.35 -13.89 4.17
C LYS A 33 -6.15 -13.22 5.30
N PHE A 34 -5.49 -12.68 6.32
CA PHE A 34 -6.13 -12.08 7.49
C PHE A 34 -6.01 -10.55 7.45
N ASN A 35 -6.89 -9.91 6.67
CA ASN A 35 -6.99 -8.45 6.58
C ASN A 35 -8.39 -8.02 6.12
N ALA A 36 -8.73 -6.75 6.30
CA ALA A 36 -10.04 -6.19 5.94
C ALA A 36 -10.31 -6.17 4.41
N ARG A 37 -9.29 -6.38 3.59
CA ARG A 37 -9.33 -6.39 2.11
C ARG A 37 -9.20 -7.80 1.54
N ARG A 38 -9.66 -8.83 2.26
CA ARG A 38 -9.53 -10.26 1.86
C ARG A 38 -10.01 -10.59 0.43
N ARG A 39 -10.93 -9.81 -0.15
CA ARG A 39 -11.46 -10.01 -1.52
C ARG A 39 -10.64 -9.32 -2.61
N ALA A 40 -9.72 -8.43 -2.25
CA ALA A 40 -8.80 -7.80 -3.18
C ALA A 40 -7.51 -8.60 -3.31
N GLU A 41 -6.77 -8.32 -4.37
CA GLU A 41 -5.34 -8.65 -4.45
C GLU A 41 -4.59 -7.90 -3.35
N ASN A 42 -3.64 -8.60 -2.72
CA ASN A 42 -2.95 -8.20 -1.49
C ASN A 42 -1.49 -8.62 -1.60
N PHE A 43 -0.62 -7.97 -0.83
CA PHE A 43 0.79 -8.31 -0.76
C PHE A 43 0.97 -9.69 -0.12
N ASN A 44 1.93 -10.45 -0.64
CA ASN A 44 2.53 -11.54 0.11
C ASN A 44 3.72 -11.03 0.96
N PHE A 45 4.24 -11.88 1.86
CA PHE A 45 5.32 -11.47 2.77
C PHE A 45 6.62 -11.10 2.05
N LYS A 46 6.91 -11.70 0.90
CA LYS A 46 8.10 -11.37 0.09
C LYS A 46 7.94 -10.00 -0.55
N GLU A 47 6.78 -9.72 -1.14
CA GLU A 47 6.45 -8.42 -1.70
C GLU A 47 6.42 -7.33 -0.65
N LEU A 48 5.91 -7.61 0.55
CA LEU A 48 5.93 -6.68 1.68
C LEU A 48 7.37 -6.30 2.05
N ARG A 49 8.26 -7.30 2.15
CA ARG A 49 9.68 -7.03 2.42
C ARG A 49 10.27 -6.13 1.34
N ASN A 50 10.07 -6.48 0.06
CA ASN A 50 10.55 -5.69 -1.06
C ASN A 50 9.97 -4.27 -1.12
N ALA A 51 8.82 -4.02 -0.49
CA ALA A 51 8.16 -2.72 -0.47
C ALA A 51 8.76 -1.73 0.54
N VAL A 52 9.54 -2.22 1.51
CA VAL A 52 10.11 -1.40 2.60
C VAL A 52 11.64 -1.40 2.64
N GLU A 53 12.29 -2.21 1.80
CA GLU A 53 13.74 -2.18 1.53
C GLU A 53 14.08 -1.06 0.54
#